data_AF-A0A2I0IZ02-F1
#
_entry.id   AF-A0A2I0IZ02-F1
#
_cell.length_a   1.000
_cell.length_b   1.000
_cell.length_c   1.000
_cell.angle_alpha   90.00
_cell.angle_beta   90.00
_cell.angle_gamma   90.00
#
_symmetry.space_group_name_H-M   'P 1'
#
loop_
_entity.id
_entity.type
_entity.pdbx_description
1 polymer ?
#
loop_
_entity_poly.entity_id
_entity_poly.type
_entity_poly.pdbx_seq_one_letter_code
_entity_poly.pdbx_strand_id
1 'polypeptide(L)'
;MAAASQALRFCAPGSTAGGGSSFDTFNRIIADLSRPNPKEGASLALRKYIEEEAHDLSGEAFSRFMDQLYDRISSLLEINNVADNLGALRVIDELIDVNLGENASKVSKFSYYMRMVFDVKRDEAVLVPASRVLGHLARVGGAMTADEVEYQLKKALDWLRGDRVEYRRLAAVLILK
;
A
#
# COMPACT_ATOMS: atom_id res chain seq x y z
N MET A 1 -55.46 -18.87 41.30
CA MET A 1 -55.26 -18.16 40.01
C MET A 1 -54.35 -16.97 40.25
N ALA A 2 -53.52 -16.63 39.26
CA ALA A 2 -52.37 -15.68 39.24
C ALA A 2 -51.07 -16.30 39.81
N ALA A 3 -50.02 -16.71 39.07
CA ALA A 3 -49.40 -16.28 37.79
C ALA A 3 -48.97 -14.81 37.79
N ALA A 4 -47.76 -14.37 37.42
CA ALA A 4 -46.50 -15.01 37.05
C ALA A 4 -45.41 -13.90 36.97
N SER A 5 -44.15 -14.31 37.10
CA SER A 5 -42.95 -13.78 36.41
C SER A 5 -42.44 -12.34 36.66
N GLN A 6 -41.39 -12.23 37.47
CA GLN A 6 -40.39 -11.15 37.39
C GLN A 6 -39.37 -11.49 36.30
N ALA A 7 -39.35 -10.67 35.24
CA ALA A 7 -38.33 -10.74 34.19
C ALA A 7 -37.10 -9.92 34.60
N LEU A 8 -36.08 -10.60 35.14
CA LEU A 8 -34.73 -10.03 35.24
C LEU A 8 -34.11 -10.06 33.84
N ARG A 9 -34.17 -8.92 33.14
CA ARG A 9 -33.47 -8.72 31.88
C ARG A 9 -31.97 -8.62 32.14
N PHE A 10 -31.28 -9.69 31.78
CA PHE A 10 -29.85 -9.75 31.62
C PHE A 10 -29.47 -8.87 30.41
N CYS A 11 -29.10 -7.61 30.65
CA CYS A 11 -28.41 -6.80 29.64
C CYS A 11 -26.93 -7.21 29.64
N ALA A 12 -26.56 -8.09 28.72
CA ALA A 12 -25.16 -8.24 28.32
C ALA A 12 -24.73 -6.95 27.60
N PRO A 13 -23.51 -6.42 27.83
CA PRO A 13 -22.98 -5.36 26.98
C PRO A 13 -22.69 -5.97 25.61
N GLY A 14 -23.42 -5.50 24.60
CA GLY A 14 -23.08 -5.75 23.21
C GLY A 14 -21.67 -5.24 22.96
N SER A 15 -20.74 -6.15 22.68
CA SER A 15 -19.42 -5.79 22.17
C SER A 15 -19.57 -5.28 20.74
N THR A 16 -19.83 -3.99 20.60
CA THR A 16 -19.56 -3.24 19.36
C THR A 16 -18.11 -2.77 19.41
N ALA A 17 -17.18 -3.66 19.08
CA ALA A 17 -15.76 -3.35 18.97
C ALA A 17 -15.10 -4.19 17.87
N GLY A 18 -15.59 -4.06 16.63
CA GLY A 18 -15.03 -4.77 15.47
C GLY A 18 -14.10 -3.92 14.59
N GLY A 19 -14.20 -2.59 14.64
CA GLY A 19 -13.48 -1.72 13.68
C GLY A 19 -12.07 -1.29 14.12
N GLY A 20 -11.78 -1.24 15.41
CA GLY A 20 -10.50 -0.73 15.92
C GLY A 20 -9.35 -1.74 15.88
N SER A 21 -9.63 -3.01 16.20
CA SER A 21 -8.57 -4.02 16.40
C SER A 21 -7.93 -4.53 15.11
N SER A 22 -8.68 -4.57 14.01
CA SER A 22 -8.16 -5.06 12.73
C SER A 22 -7.15 -4.08 12.15
N PHE A 23 -7.51 -2.80 11.99
CA PHE A 23 -6.60 -1.80 11.44
C PHE A 23 -5.41 -1.48 12.36
N ASP A 24 -5.54 -1.66 13.66
CA ASP A 24 -4.39 -1.63 14.60
C ASP A 24 -3.35 -2.70 14.26
N THR A 25 -3.78 -3.87 13.81
CA THR A 25 -2.89 -4.96 13.38
C THR A 25 -2.15 -4.55 12.11
N PHE A 26 -2.85 -3.99 11.13
CA PHE A 26 -2.25 -3.42 9.93
C PHE A 26 -1.18 -2.37 10.27
N ASN A 27 -1.48 -1.44 11.17
CA ASN A 27 -0.55 -0.40 11.59
C ASN A 27 0.71 -0.96 12.28
N ARG A 28 0.57 -2.03 13.07
CA ARG A 28 1.72 -2.71 13.69
C ARG A 28 2.60 -3.41 12.64
N ILE A 29 1.99 -4.06 11.65
CA ILE A 29 2.70 -4.71 10.56
C ILE A 29 3.47 -3.66 9.74
N ILE A 30 2.83 -2.54 9.39
CA ILE A 30 3.49 -1.41 8.73
C ILE A 30 4.65 -0.90 9.56
N ALA A 31 4.48 -0.68 10.87
CA ALA A 31 5.55 -0.19 11.73
C ALA A 31 6.77 -1.14 11.75
N ASP A 32 6.54 -2.45 11.64
CA ASP A 32 7.60 -3.45 11.49
C ASP A 32 8.23 -3.41 10.08
N LEU A 33 7.43 -3.19 9.03
CA LEU A 33 7.91 -3.03 7.66
C LEU A 33 8.62 -1.70 7.40
N SER A 34 8.38 -0.65 8.16
CA SER A 34 9.11 0.63 8.05
C SER A 34 10.52 0.54 8.65
N ARG A 35 10.84 -0.51 9.41
CA ARG A 35 12.19 -0.68 9.99
C ARG A 35 13.24 -0.88 8.88
N PRO A 36 14.50 -0.45 9.09
CA PRO A 36 15.58 -0.72 8.14
C PRO A 36 15.71 -2.22 7.82
N ASN A 37 15.65 -3.04 8.87
CA ASN A 37 15.58 -4.49 8.82
C ASN A 37 14.23 -4.95 9.38
N PRO A 38 13.21 -5.14 8.53
CA PRO A 38 11.95 -5.73 8.94
C PRO A 38 12.19 -7.10 9.56
N LYS A 39 11.31 -7.50 10.48
CA LYS A 39 11.34 -8.86 11.03
C LYS A 39 11.15 -9.87 9.89
N GLU A 40 11.85 -10.99 10.00
CA GLU A 40 11.65 -12.11 9.08
C GLU A 40 10.17 -12.51 9.06
N GLY A 41 9.57 -12.59 7.87
CA GLY A 41 8.15 -12.89 7.70
C GLY A 41 7.19 -11.71 7.85
N ALA A 42 7.63 -10.46 8.06
CA ALA A 42 6.73 -9.30 8.14
C ALA A 42 5.90 -9.10 6.85
N SER A 43 6.52 -9.27 5.68
CA SER A 43 5.85 -9.32 4.37
C SER A 43 4.79 -10.41 4.30
N LEU A 44 5.13 -11.62 4.73
CA LEU A 44 4.20 -12.76 4.74
C LEU A 44 3.03 -12.51 5.69
N ALA A 45 3.29 -11.89 6.86
CA ALA A 45 2.25 -11.52 7.81
C ALA A 45 1.30 -10.48 7.23
N LEU A 46 1.83 -9.48 6.50
CA LEU A 46 1.03 -8.50 5.78
C LEU A 46 0.12 -9.19 4.76
N ARG A 47 0.70 -10.06 3.92
CA ARG A 47 -0.02 -10.78 2.88
C ARG A 47 -1.17 -11.61 3.44
N LYS A 48 -0.89 -12.42 4.47
CA LYS A 48 -1.90 -13.23 5.17
C LYS A 48 -3.01 -12.37 5.75
N TYR A 49 -2.66 -11.29 6.45
CA TYR A 49 -3.64 -10.40 7.06
C TYR A 49 -4.59 -9.78 6.01
N ILE A 50 -4.05 -9.32 4.87
CA ILE A 50 -4.89 -8.76 3.79
C ILE A 50 -5.75 -9.85 3.13
N GLU A 51 -5.23 -11.05 2.92
CA GLU A 51 -5.98 -12.18 2.37
C GLU A 51 -7.12 -12.62 3.32
N GLU A 52 -6.87 -12.62 4.63
CA GLU A 52 -7.87 -12.88 5.67
C GLU A 52 -8.98 -11.81 5.67
N GLU A 53 -8.62 -10.52 5.67
CA GLU A 53 -9.61 -9.43 5.59
C GLU A 53 -10.38 -9.44 4.26
N ALA A 54 -9.75 -9.81 3.14
CA ALA A 54 -10.42 -9.95 1.85
C ALA A 54 -11.37 -11.15 1.80
N HIS A 55 -11.14 -12.19 2.61
CA HIS A 55 -12.02 -13.33 2.75
C HIS A 55 -13.19 -13.04 3.70
N ASP A 56 -12.92 -12.34 4.81
CA ASP A 56 -13.89 -12.13 5.88
C ASP A 56 -14.82 -10.93 5.62
N LEU A 57 -14.34 -9.93 4.89
CA LEU A 57 -15.13 -8.76 4.51
C LEU A 57 -15.74 -8.92 3.11
N SER A 58 -16.92 -8.33 2.90
CA SER A 58 -17.55 -8.28 1.59
C SER A 58 -18.24 -6.95 1.32
N GLY A 59 -18.38 -6.62 0.04
CA GLY A 59 -19.06 -5.42 -0.42
C GLY A 59 -18.49 -4.13 0.17
N GLU A 60 -19.35 -3.35 0.82
CA GLU A 60 -19.01 -2.02 1.35
C GLU A 60 -17.96 -2.08 2.47
N ALA A 61 -17.95 -3.14 3.28
CA ALA A 61 -16.99 -3.27 4.37
C ALA A 61 -15.56 -3.46 3.84
N PHE A 62 -15.40 -4.29 2.80
CA PHE A 62 -14.12 -4.50 2.13
C PHE A 62 -13.66 -3.23 1.41
N SER A 63 -14.56 -2.51 0.74
CA SER A 63 -14.24 -1.22 0.11
C SER A 63 -13.69 -0.21 1.13
N ARG A 64 -14.34 -0.06 2.29
CA ARG A 64 -13.87 0.84 3.36
C ARG A 64 -12.50 0.45 3.89
N PHE A 65 -12.25 -0.84 4.08
CA PHE A 65 -10.94 -1.35 4.49
C PHE A 65 -9.86 -1.00 3.47
N MET A 66 -10.13 -1.24 2.18
CA MET A 66 -9.19 -0.91 1.11
C MET A 66 -8.92 0.59 1.00
N ASP A 67 -9.94 1.43 1.18
CA ASP A 67 -9.77 2.89 1.20
C ASP A 67 -8.85 3.32 2.35
N GLN A 68 -9.06 2.82 3.57
CA GLN A 68 -8.19 3.09 4.72
C GLN A 68 -6.75 2.63 4.49
N LEU A 69 -6.58 1.46 3.87
CA LEU A 69 -5.28 0.91 3.50
C LEU A 69 -4.56 1.83 2.49
N TYR A 70 -5.25 2.26 1.44
CA TYR A 70 -4.69 3.15 0.42
C TYR A 70 -4.37 4.54 0.98
N ASP A 71 -5.23 5.09 1.83
CA ASP A 71 -5.00 6.37 2.51
C ASP A 71 -3.76 6.30 3.41
N ARG A 72 -3.58 5.18 4.12
CA ARG A 72 -2.41 4.96 4.95
C ARG A 72 -1.13 4.89 4.13
N ILE A 73 -1.14 4.17 2.99
CA ILE A 73 -0.01 4.12 2.07
C ILE A 73 0.32 5.53 1.54
N SER A 74 -0.67 6.29 1.09
CA SER A 74 -0.47 7.65 0.58
C SER A 74 0.15 8.55 1.64
N SER A 75 -0.38 8.52 2.87
CA SER A 75 0.14 9.30 3.99
C SER A 75 1.61 8.99 4.28
N LEU A 76 2.02 7.72 4.27
CA LEU A 76 3.42 7.33 4.47
C LEU A 76 4.33 7.83 3.34
N LEU A 77 3.85 7.79 2.09
CA LEU A 77 4.58 8.30 0.93
C LEU A 77 4.67 9.83 0.89
N GLU A 78 3.73 10.56 1.50
CA GLU A 78 3.78 12.01 1.58
C GLU A 78 4.80 12.50 2.60
N ILE A 79 4.98 11.76 3.70
CA ILE A 79 5.93 12.11 4.76
C ILE A 79 7.38 12.07 4.24
N ASN A 80 8.17 13.08 4.61
CA ASN A 80 9.60 13.14 4.29
C ASN A 80 10.44 12.31 5.28
N ASN A 81 10.09 11.02 5.42
CA ASN A 81 10.78 10.07 6.26
C ASN A 81 11.13 8.81 5.45
N VAL A 82 12.41 8.47 5.37
CA VAL A 82 12.90 7.33 4.58
C VAL A 82 12.32 6.01 5.07
N ALA A 83 12.22 5.80 6.39
CA ALA A 83 11.71 4.56 6.98
C ALA A 83 10.23 4.34 6.62
N ASP A 84 9.41 5.39 6.71
CA ASP A 84 7.99 5.33 6.34
C ASP A 84 7.79 5.07 4.84
N ASN A 85 8.56 5.74 3.98
CA ASN A 85 8.53 5.50 2.54
C ASN A 85 8.94 4.06 2.20
N LEU A 86 9.96 3.51 2.87
CA LEU A 86 10.38 2.12 2.69
C LEU A 86 9.27 1.14 3.11
N GLY A 87 8.60 1.40 4.24
CA GLY A 87 7.45 0.62 4.68
C GLY A 87 6.33 0.63 3.65
N ALA A 88 5.96 1.81 3.15
CA ALA A 88 4.94 1.96 2.12
C ALA A 88 5.29 1.23 0.81
N LEU A 89 6.54 1.35 0.33
CA LEU A 89 7.00 0.67 -0.87
C LEU A 89 6.94 -0.86 -0.73
N ARG A 90 7.31 -1.41 0.43
CA ARG A 90 7.18 -2.85 0.73
C ARG A 90 5.72 -3.29 0.74
N VAL A 91 4.83 -2.51 1.34
CA VAL A 91 3.39 -2.79 1.34
C VAL A 91 2.84 -2.81 -0.09
N ILE A 92 3.22 -1.85 -0.93
CA ILE A 92 2.81 -1.81 -2.34
C ILE A 92 3.34 -3.05 -3.08
N ASP A 93 4.61 -3.41 -2.87
CA ASP A 93 5.23 -4.58 -3.51
C ASP A 93 4.48 -5.87 -3.21
N GLU A 94 4.12 -6.11 -1.94
CA GLU A 94 3.31 -7.27 -1.56
C GLU A 94 1.91 -7.22 -2.17
N LEU A 95 1.25 -6.06 -2.15
CA LEU A 95 -0.10 -5.90 -2.67
C LEU A 95 -0.21 -6.08 -4.19
N ILE A 96 0.88 -5.88 -4.94
CA ILE A 96 0.90 -6.17 -6.39
C ILE A 96 0.50 -7.64 -6.61
N ASP A 97 1.04 -8.56 -5.81
CA ASP A 97 0.83 -9.99 -5.94
C ASP A 97 -0.47 -10.51 -5.31
N VAL A 98 -1.14 -9.74 -4.46
CA VAL A 98 -2.40 -10.17 -3.82
C VAL A 98 -3.58 -9.97 -4.77
N ASN A 99 -4.34 -11.03 -5.03
CA ASN A 99 -5.54 -10.94 -5.88
C ASN A 99 -6.75 -10.47 -5.06
N LEU A 100 -7.03 -9.16 -5.13
CA LEU A 100 -8.12 -8.50 -4.38
C LEU A 100 -9.36 -8.21 -5.25
N GLY A 101 -9.52 -8.95 -6.36
CA GLY A 101 -10.60 -8.75 -7.31
C GLY A 101 -10.27 -7.66 -8.34
N GLU A 102 -10.57 -6.39 -8.03
CA GLU A 102 -10.46 -5.28 -8.98
C GLU A 102 -9.01 -4.84 -9.26
N ASN A 103 -8.32 -5.61 -10.12
CA ASN A 103 -6.92 -5.37 -10.45
C ASN A 103 -6.66 -4.04 -11.18
N ALA A 104 -7.61 -3.54 -11.99
CA ALA A 104 -7.45 -2.28 -12.73
C ALA A 104 -7.35 -1.06 -11.79
N SER A 105 -8.24 -0.98 -10.79
CA SER A 105 -8.25 0.08 -9.77
C SER A 105 -6.95 0.07 -8.95
N LYS A 106 -6.49 -1.13 -8.56
CA LYS A 106 -5.24 -1.34 -7.83
C LYS A 106 -4.02 -0.89 -8.64
N VAL A 107 -3.89 -1.35 -9.89
CA VAL A 107 -2.81 -0.95 -10.80
C VAL A 107 -2.78 0.56 -11.03
N SER A 108 -3.96 1.18 -11.18
CA SER A 108 -4.07 2.63 -11.38
C SER A 108 -3.55 3.42 -10.16
N LYS A 109 -3.93 3.01 -8.94
CA LYS A 109 -3.43 3.63 -7.70
C LYS A 109 -1.92 3.45 -7.54
N PHE A 110 -1.39 2.26 -7.78
CA PHE A 110 0.05 2.01 -7.66
C PHE A 110 0.87 2.76 -8.70
N SER A 111 0.36 2.88 -9.92
CA SER A 111 0.96 3.72 -10.96
C SER A 111 1.06 5.17 -10.48
N TYR A 112 -0.02 5.73 -9.94
CA TYR A 112 -0.02 7.06 -9.35
C TYR A 112 1.00 7.22 -8.21
N TYR A 113 1.09 6.26 -7.30
CA TYR A 113 2.08 6.30 -6.22
C TYR A 113 3.52 6.28 -6.74
N MET A 114 3.82 5.48 -7.76
CA MET A 114 5.14 5.46 -8.37
C MET A 114 5.49 6.82 -9.00
N ARG A 115 4.55 7.47 -9.71
CA ARG A 115 4.74 8.85 -10.20
C ARG A 115 5.11 9.82 -9.09
N MET A 116 4.34 9.81 -8.00
CA MET A 116 4.58 10.68 -6.84
C MET A 116 5.95 10.44 -6.22
N VAL A 117 6.35 9.18 -6.04
CA VAL A 117 7.66 8.83 -5.44
C VAL A 117 8.81 9.37 -6.28
N PHE A 118 8.82 9.11 -7.59
CA PHE A 118 9.89 9.60 -8.48
C PHE A 118 9.90 11.13 -8.62
N ASP A 119 8.75 11.78 -8.46
CA ASP A 119 8.65 13.24 -8.55
C ASP A 119 9.11 13.96 -7.30
N VAL A 120 8.83 13.40 -6.12
CA VAL A 120 9.01 14.11 -4.85
C VAL A 120 10.25 13.64 -4.11
N LYS A 121 10.53 12.33 -4.10
CA LYS A 121 11.62 11.77 -3.29
C LYS A 121 12.97 11.96 -3.95
N ARG A 122 14.00 12.05 -3.11
CA ARG A 122 15.38 12.38 -3.51
C ARG A 122 16.39 11.36 -2.99
N ASP A 123 16.05 10.70 -1.90
CA ASP A 123 16.91 9.71 -1.25
C ASP A 123 17.05 8.46 -2.12
N GLU A 124 18.29 8.10 -2.44
CA GLU A 124 18.60 6.87 -3.17
C GLU A 124 18.04 5.63 -2.48
N ALA A 125 18.06 5.62 -1.14
CA ALA A 125 17.49 4.56 -0.32
C ALA A 125 15.99 4.33 -0.57
N VAL A 126 15.26 5.35 -1.04
CA VAL A 126 13.83 5.25 -1.40
C VAL A 126 13.66 4.98 -2.89
N LEU A 127 14.45 5.66 -3.74
CA LEU A 127 14.32 5.56 -5.20
C LEU A 127 14.73 4.17 -5.74
N VAL A 128 15.72 3.51 -5.14
CA VAL A 128 16.17 2.18 -5.57
C VAL A 128 15.10 1.10 -5.31
N PRO A 129 14.45 1.02 -4.13
CA PRO A 129 13.30 0.15 -3.95
C PRO A 129 12.11 0.55 -4.83
N ALA A 130 11.84 1.84 -5.01
CA ALA A 130 10.74 2.31 -5.85
C ALA A 130 10.86 1.84 -7.30
N SER A 131 12.08 1.81 -7.88
CA SER A 131 12.26 1.28 -9.24
C SER A 131 12.02 -0.21 -9.36
N ARG A 132 12.34 -0.98 -8.30
CA ARG A 132 11.99 -2.40 -8.25
C ARG A 132 10.49 -2.62 -8.19
N VAL A 133 9.79 -1.83 -7.38
CA VAL A 133 8.31 -1.85 -7.28
C VAL A 133 7.68 -1.45 -8.62
N LEU A 134 8.19 -0.42 -9.29
CA LEU A 134 7.72 -0.02 -10.62
C LEU A 134 7.92 -1.14 -11.65
N GLY A 135 9.11 -1.77 -11.69
CA GLY A 135 9.37 -2.90 -12.58
C GLY A 135 8.51 -4.13 -12.26
N HIS A 136 8.23 -4.36 -10.97
CA HIS A 136 7.31 -5.41 -10.54
C HIS A 136 5.88 -5.13 -11.00
N LEU A 137 5.40 -3.91 -10.78
CA LEU A 137 4.08 -3.45 -11.22
C LEU A 137 3.93 -3.61 -12.73
N ALA A 138 4.92 -3.19 -13.52
CA ALA A 138 4.90 -3.32 -14.98
C ALA A 138 4.82 -4.80 -15.43
N ARG A 139 5.56 -5.69 -14.75
CA ARG A 139 5.55 -7.13 -15.06
C ARG A 139 4.21 -7.80 -14.73
N VAL A 140 3.66 -7.54 -13.54
CA VAL A 140 2.43 -8.21 -13.06
C VAL A 140 1.18 -7.56 -13.66
N GLY A 141 1.14 -6.24 -13.76
CA GLY A 141 0.01 -5.51 -14.33
C GLY A 141 -0.08 -5.64 -15.86
N GLY A 142 1.02 -5.98 -16.54
CA GLY A 142 1.05 -6.23 -17.97
C GLY A 142 0.46 -5.07 -18.78
N ALA A 143 -0.48 -5.38 -19.68
CA ALA A 143 -1.09 -4.38 -20.56
C ALA A 143 -1.76 -3.21 -19.82
N MET A 144 -2.23 -3.40 -18.57
CA MET A 144 -2.85 -2.33 -17.78
C MET A 144 -1.87 -1.22 -17.39
N THR A 145 -0.56 -1.49 -17.47
CA THR A 145 0.50 -0.54 -17.12
C THR A 145 1.13 0.15 -18.31
N ALA A 146 0.66 -0.11 -19.54
CA ALA A 146 1.28 0.42 -20.76
C ALA A 146 1.42 1.95 -20.74
N ASP A 147 0.34 2.66 -20.39
CA ASP A 147 0.34 4.12 -20.30
C ASP A 147 1.28 4.63 -19.19
N GLU A 148 1.40 3.89 -18.09
CA GLU A 148 2.31 4.25 -17.00
C GLU A 148 3.77 4.09 -17.42
N VAL A 149 4.10 2.98 -18.05
CA VAL A 149 5.45 2.70 -18.54
C VAL A 149 5.85 3.74 -19.58
N GLU A 150 4.97 4.07 -20.52
CA GLU A 150 5.23 5.13 -21.51
C GLU A 150 5.43 6.49 -20.84
N TYR A 151 4.59 6.83 -19.86
CA TYR A 151 4.72 8.07 -19.09
C TYR A 151 6.08 8.17 -18.39
N GLN A 152 6.48 7.14 -17.64
CA GLN A 152 7.74 7.13 -16.89
C GLN A 152 8.95 7.15 -17.84
N LEU A 153 8.89 6.41 -18.96
CA LEU A 153 9.93 6.40 -19.98
C LEU A 153 10.14 7.79 -20.58
N LYS A 154 9.06 8.43 -21.02
CA LYS A 154 9.13 9.79 -21.61
C LYS A 154 9.72 10.79 -20.62
N LYS A 155 9.24 10.75 -19.37
CA LYS A 155 9.71 11.63 -18.30
C LYS A 155 11.18 11.44 -17.96
N ALA A 156 11.63 10.18 -17.85
CA ALA A 156 13.02 9.85 -17.61
C ALA A 156 13.93 10.38 -18.73
N LEU A 157 13.53 10.21 -20.00
CA LEU A 157 14.26 10.74 -21.15
C LEU A 157 14.31 12.28 -21.13
N ASP A 158 13.22 12.95 -20.79
CA ASP A 158 13.17 14.41 -20.67
C ASP A 158 14.12 14.91 -19.57
N TRP A 159 14.16 14.24 -18.42
CA TRP A 159 15.11 14.55 -17.33
C TRP A 159 16.57 14.35 -17.71
N LEU A 160 16.89 13.39 -18.57
CA LEU A 160 18.25 13.17 -19.05
C LEU A 160 18.69 14.19 -20.10
N ARG A 161 17.75 14.64 -20.96
CA ARG A 161 18.00 15.61 -22.03
C ARG A 161 18.03 17.06 -21.54
N GLY A 162 17.24 17.38 -20.52
CA GLY A 162 17.14 18.72 -19.97
C GLY A 162 18.33 19.13 -19.09
N ASP A 163 18.12 20.20 -18.33
CA ASP A 163 19.11 20.74 -17.41
C ASP A 163 19.57 19.67 -16.41
N ARG A 164 20.87 19.73 -16.10
CA ARG A 164 21.49 18.76 -15.20
C ARG A 164 21.02 18.98 -13.77
N VAL A 165 20.09 18.13 -13.35
CA VAL A 165 19.58 18.05 -11.99
C VAL A 165 19.83 16.63 -11.47
N GLU A 166 20.77 16.48 -10.53
CA GLU A 166 21.31 15.17 -10.13
C GLU A 166 20.25 14.19 -9.65
N TYR A 167 19.31 14.62 -8.80
CA TYR A 167 18.25 13.71 -8.32
C TYR A 167 17.32 13.25 -9.46
N ARG A 168 17.06 14.09 -10.46
CA ARG A 168 16.25 13.73 -11.64
C ARG A 168 16.99 12.75 -12.53
N ARG A 169 18.30 12.92 -12.68
CA ARG A 169 19.14 11.98 -13.43
C ARG A 169 19.22 10.63 -12.73
N LEU A 170 19.40 10.60 -11.40
CA LEU A 170 19.34 9.37 -10.62
C LEU A 170 17.99 8.66 -10.80
N ALA A 171 16.88 9.38 -10.60
CA ALA A 171 15.54 8.84 -10.79
C ALA A 171 15.33 8.30 -12.22
N ALA A 172 15.73 9.06 -13.24
CA ALA A 172 15.64 8.65 -14.64
C ALA A 172 16.43 7.37 -14.92
N VAL A 173 17.68 7.28 -14.44
CA VAL A 173 18.50 6.07 -14.62
C VAL A 173 17.86 4.87 -13.92
N LEU A 174 17.27 5.05 -12.74
CA LEU A 174 16.60 3.98 -12.00
C LEU A 174 15.30 3.53 -12.68
N ILE A 175 14.55 4.43 -13.31
CA ILE A 175 13.35 4.10 -14.11
C ILE A 175 13.73 3.28 -15.34
N LEU A 176 14.87 3.60 -15.98
CA LEU A 176 15.30 2.98 -17.25
C LEU A 176 16.09 1.67 -17.08
N LYS A 177 16.47 1.30 -15.85
CA LYS A 177 17.32 0.16 -15.54
C LYS A 177 16.53 -1.13 -15.37
#